data_AF-A3VAJ6-F1
#
_entry.id   AF-A3VAJ6-F1
#
_cell.length_a   1.000
_cell.length_b   1.000
_cell.length_c   1.000
_cell.angle_alpha   90.00
_cell.angle_beta   90.00
_cell.angle_gamma   90.00
#
_symmetry.space_group_name_H-M   'P 1'
#
loop_
_entity.id
_entity.type
_entity.pdbx_description
1 polymer ?
#
loop_
_entity_poly.entity_id
_entity_poly.type
_entity_poly.pdbx_seq_one_letter_code
_entity_poly.pdbx_strand_id
1 'polypeptide(L)'
;MWGETALQQFAHLKSVGFEPETLEGILEALTPMLPDEASDIRALLPEAGGEGAKHVVCCYLTEADAEVAARDWSALSELVTNSNENIQNRALRVAAQGKSEQALKRFADSGWTVAGEQSRENRAYGSLALSSAADVLNDPSLLDRADPEIWGWRLKHAEGKELSANKFHAYLREQVLDIDRKGSRTYPSHAWTHKAAVKLLVEMQEKKLLDWFTPWLDEHEKLPSFAVFEPFPFNDLAWALIEAGLPEGERLWKKLVEAERHGIHKRSDLDFMPLYSPSHTDFGEYEDAMVEGLISDGKIRDFAWHALKAKRSRWLAEFIEADVKSESAFRQARGWKLLGCTDNEPVFSELWRKLKEHRPQLGWLKDVADTAEEEFNRNCWARHWYDTHIASSDVLGSYTSFQLMRLCIDGRARFWIKRSKMESAPLKKIASPYWQLNHEYLNQILKQRNKDEKDKLFGLPTMRQTQAPWF
;
A
#
# COMPACT_ATOMS: atom_id res chain seq x y z
N MET A 1 16.67 -23.91 -0.36
CA MET A 1 16.36 -22.48 -0.21
C MET A 1 14.87 -22.21 0.03
N TRP A 2 13.96 -22.62 -0.87
CA TRP A 2 12.52 -22.45 -0.63
C TRP A 2 12.02 -23.33 0.52
N GLY A 3 11.40 -22.72 1.54
CA GLY A 3 10.93 -23.41 2.75
C GLY A 3 11.99 -23.61 3.83
N GLU A 4 13.21 -23.11 3.62
CA GLU A 4 14.22 -22.97 4.67
C GLU A 4 13.90 -21.78 5.58
N THR A 5 14.33 -21.88 6.84
CA THR A 5 14.22 -20.79 7.80
C THR A 5 15.28 -19.70 7.54
N ALA A 6 15.13 -18.53 8.15
CA ALA A 6 16.11 -17.46 7.99
C ALA A 6 17.49 -17.89 8.51
N LEU A 7 17.57 -18.69 9.57
CA LEU A 7 18.85 -19.23 10.03
C LEU A 7 19.51 -20.12 8.98
N GLN A 8 18.75 -21.01 8.34
CA GLN A 8 19.26 -21.93 7.33
C GLN A 8 19.75 -21.18 6.08
N GLN A 9 18.99 -20.20 5.62
CA GLN A 9 19.36 -19.34 4.49
C GLN A 9 20.64 -18.54 4.80
N PHE A 10 20.75 -18.00 6.01
CA PHE A 10 21.94 -17.27 6.45
C PHE A 10 23.17 -18.19 6.59
N ALA A 11 22.99 -19.39 7.15
CA ALA A 11 24.05 -20.39 7.23
C ALA A 11 24.55 -20.81 5.84
N HIS A 12 23.65 -20.91 4.86
CA HIS A 12 24.02 -21.15 3.47
C HIS A 12 24.87 -20.00 2.90
N LEU A 13 24.44 -18.74 3.07
CA LEU A 13 25.23 -17.57 2.66
C LEU A 13 26.62 -17.57 3.30
N LYS A 14 26.71 -17.89 4.59
CA LYS A 14 28.01 -18.03 5.27
C LYS A 14 28.86 -19.14 4.65
N SER A 15 28.27 -20.28 4.31
CA SER A 15 28.99 -21.44 3.75
C SER A 15 29.63 -21.16 2.39
N VAL A 16 29.07 -20.21 1.63
CA VAL A 16 29.61 -19.75 0.35
C VAL A 16 30.48 -18.50 0.48
N GLY A 17 30.73 -17.99 1.69
CA GLY A 17 31.56 -16.81 1.90
C GLY A 17 30.85 -15.46 1.68
N PHE A 18 29.51 -15.45 1.75
CA PHE A 18 28.68 -14.25 1.53
C PHE A 18 28.83 -13.65 0.11
N GLU A 19 28.87 -14.50 -0.91
CA GLU A 19 28.91 -14.05 -2.31
C GLU A 19 27.61 -13.32 -2.70
N PRO A 20 27.69 -12.12 -3.33
CA PRO A 20 26.52 -11.34 -3.74
C PRO A 20 25.54 -12.11 -4.63
N GLU A 21 26.05 -12.90 -5.57
CA GLU A 21 25.24 -13.68 -6.52
C GLU A 21 24.36 -14.71 -5.81
N THR A 22 24.86 -15.23 -4.67
CA THR A 22 24.07 -16.17 -3.87
C THR A 22 22.91 -15.44 -3.18
N LEU A 23 23.14 -14.23 -2.66
CA LEU A 23 22.07 -13.42 -2.09
C LEU A 23 21.04 -13.07 -3.17
N GLU A 24 21.48 -12.57 -4.32
CA GLU A 24 20.61 -12.20 -5.45
C GLU A 24 19.72 -13.38 -5.88
N GLY A 25 20.29 -14.58 -5.98
CA GLY A 25 19.54 -15.78 -6.35
C GLY A 25 18.49 -16.22 -5.33
N ILE A 26 18.50 -15.66 -4.11
CA ILE A 26 17.63 -16.11 -3.01
C ILE A 26 16.74 -14.99 -2.47
N LEU A 27 16.91 -13.74 -2.92
CA LEU A 27 16.14 -12.58 -2.46
C LEU A 27 14.62 -12.83 -2.49
N GLU A 28 14.12 -13.44 -3.55
CA GLU A 28 12.69 -13.73 -3.72
C GLU A 28 12.17 -14.85 -2.80
N ALA A 29 13.09 -15.64 -2.24
CA ALA A 29 12.81 -16.78 -1.38
C ALA A 29 13.14 -16.49 0.10
N LEU A 30 13.59 -15.27 0.44
CA LEU A 30 13.95 -14.94 1.82
C LEU A 30 12.76 -15.09 2.76
N THR A 31 13.01 -15.79 3.86
CA THR A 31 12.05 -15.98 4.93
C THR A 31 12.32 -14.95 6.02
N PRO A 32 11.30 -14.21 6.52
CA PRO A 32 11.49 -13.34 7.67
C PRO A 32 12.01 -14.13 8.89
N MET A 33 12.96 -13.54 9.61
CA MET A 33 13.58 -14.17 10.78
C MET A 33 12.56 -14.39 11.91
N LEU A 34 12.56 -15.60 12.48
CA LEU A 34 11.81 -15.88 13.69
C LEU A 34 12.55 -15.34 14.94
N PRO A 35 11.83 -14.89 15.99
CA PRO A 35 12.47 -14.30 17.16
C PRO A 35 13.53 -15.18 17.86
N ASP A 36 13.36 -16.50 17.82
CA ASP A 36 14.29 -17.48 18.41
C ASP A 36 15.56 -17.70 17.58
N GLU A 37 15.56 -17.35 16.29
CA GLU A 37 16.72 -17.49 15.39
C GLU A 37 17.76 -16.37 15.57
N ALA A 38 17.41 -15.26 16.23
CA ALA A 38 18.26 -14.07 16.31
C ALA A 38 19.63 -14.34 16.96
N SER A 39 19.67 -15.18 18.00
CA SER A 39 20.92 -15.54 18.68
C SER A 39 21.81 -16.40 17.79
N ASP A 40 21.22 -17.32 17.03
CA ASP A 40 21.96 -18.23 16.16
C ASP A 40 22.50 -17.51 14.93
N ILE A 41 21.70 -16.63 14.31
CA ILE A 41 22.17 -15.76 13.22
C ILE A 41 23.30 -14.84 13.72
N ARG A 42 23.20 -14.29 14.93
CA ARG A 42 24.26 -13.49 15.54
C ARG A 42 25.57 -14.26 15.65
N ALA A 43 25.54 -15.51 16.11
CA ALA A 43 26.73 -16.37 16.21
C ALA A 43 27.36 -16.69 14.84
N LEU A 44 26.63 -16.47 13.74
CA LEU A 44 27.10 -16.69 12.39
C LEU A 44 27.69 -15.43 11.73
N LEU A 45 27.49 -14.23 12.29
CA LEU A 45 27.98 -12.98 11.72
C LEU A 45 29.51 -12.99 11.54
N PRO A 46 30.04 -12.44 10.43
CA PRO A 46 31.47 -12.39 10.21
C PRO A 46 32.11 -11.28 11.06
N GLU A 47 33.04 -11.66 11.95
CA GLU A 47 33.90 -10.71 12.67
C GLU A 47 35.04 -10.19 11.77
N ALA A 48 35.58 -11.06 10.92
CA ALA A 48 36.59 -10.74 9.92
C ALA A 48 36.05 -11.04 8.52
N GLY A 49 36.34 -10.17 7.57
CA GLY A 49 35.87 -10.30 6.19
C GLY A 49 36.05 -9.00 5.41
N GLY A 50 36.10 -9.12 4.09
CA GLY A 50 36.11 -7.96 3.21
C GLY A 50 34.83 -7.14 3.34
N GLU A 51 34.92 -5.88 2.96
CA GLU A 51 33.79 -4.94 2.95
C GLU A 51 32.58 -5.46 2.14
N GLY A 52 32.82 -6.22 1.06
CA GLY A 52 31.78 -6.89 0.27
C GLY A 52 30.95 -7.89 1.07
N ALA A 53 31.58 -8.78 1.84
CA ALA A 53 30.87 -9.75 2.68
C ALA A 53 30.03 -9.06 3.75
N LYS A 54 30.59 -8.02 4.40
CA LYS A 54 29.85 -7.21 5.38
C LYS A 54 28.64 -6.50 4.76
N HIS A 55 28.77 -6.00 3.52
CA HIS A 55 27.67 -5.42 2.77
C HIS A 55 26.56 -6.46 2.51
N VAL A 56 26.91 -7.64 2.01
CA VAL A 56 25.96 -8.75 1.77
C VAL A 56 25.23 -9.15 3.04
N VAL A 57 25.92 -9.17 4.19
CA VAL A 57 25.29 -9.42 5.50
C VAL A 57 24.27 -8.32 5.83
N CYS A 58 24.62 -7.03 5.72
CA CYS A 58 23.67 -5.95 5.93
C CYS A 58 22.45 -6.05 4.99
N CYS A 59 22.67 -6.39 3.71
CA CYS A 59 21.59 -6.64 2.75
C CYS A 59 20.68 -7.75 3.25
N TYR A 60 21.22 -8.91 3.58
CA TYR A 60 20.45 -10.04 4.07
C TYR A 60 19.61 -9.68 5.30
N LEU A 61 20.26 -9.07 6.31
CA LEU A 61 19.59 -8.74 7.57
C LEU A 61 18.42 -7.78 7.37
N THR A 62 18.53 -6.90 6.37
CA THR A 62 17.51 -5.93 6.01
C THR A 62 16.34 -6.58 5.27
N GLU A 63 16.62 -7.49 4.33
CA GLU A 63 15.58 -8.13 3.51
C GLU A 63 14.87 -9.28 4.24
N ALA A 64 15.51 -9.86 5.25
CA ALA A 64 14.95 -10.93 6.09
C ALA A 64 14.35 -10.43 7.42
N ASP A 65 14.17 -9.12 7.62
CA ASP A 65 13.71 -8.51 8.88
C ASP A 65 14.49 -9.01 10.12
N ALA A 66 15.81 -9.15 9.96
CA ALA A 66 16.72 -9.79 10.92
C ALA A 66 17.69 -8.81 11.61
N GLU A 67 17.43 -7.51 11.56
CA GLU A 67 18.36 -6.47 12.02
C GLU A 67 18.71 -6.60 13.53
N VAL A 68 17.81 -7.16 14.33
CA VAL A 68 18.02 -7.46 15.77
C VAL A 68 19.18 -8.45 16.00
N ALA A 69 19.49 -9.32 15.03
CA ALA A 69 20.64 -10.22 15.13
C ALA A 69 21.97 -9.44 15.19
N ALA A 70 22.05 -8.27 14.55
CA ALA A 70 23.24 -7.43 14.49
C ALA A 70 23.41 -6.44 15.65
N ARG A 71 22.58 -6.49 16.70
CA ARG A 71 22.64 -5.56 17.84
C ARG A 71 24.05 -5.39 18.40
N ASP A 72 24.76 -6.51 18.59
CA ASP A 72 26.10 -6.55 19.21
C ASP A 72 27.21 -6.80 18.17
N TRP A 73 26.93 -6.63 16.87
CA TRP A 73 27.90 -6.91 15.82
C TRP A 73 28.92 -5.78 15.70
N SER A 74 30.14 -6.05 16.17
CA SER A 74 31.23 -5.06 16.28
C SER A 74 31.52 -4.33 14.96
N ALA A 75 31.54 -5.08 13.85
CA ALA A 75 31.84 -4.57 12.52
C ALA A 75 30.84 -3.51 12.04
N LEU A 76 29.61 -3.50 12.55
CA LEU A 76 28.58 -2.54 12.17
C LEU A 76 29.00 -1.10 12.49
N SER A 77 29.78 -0.92 13.56
CA SER A 77 30.26 0.39 14.00
C SER A 77 31.23 1.04 13.01
N GLU A 78 31.99 0.25 12.25
CA GLU A 78 32.85 0.76 11.18
C GLU A 78 32.02 1.13 9.94
N LEU A 79 31.02 0.30 9.63
CA LEU A 79 30.21 0.43 8.41
C LEU A 79 29.29 1.65 8.41
N VAL A 80 28.78 2.08 9.56
CA VAL A 80 27.93 3.29 9.66
C VAL A 80 28.67 4.60 9.33
N THR A 81 29.99 4.57 9.26
CA THR A 81 30.84 5.70 8.83
C THR A 81 31.62 5.40 7.55
N ASN A 82 31.19 4.40 6.79
CA ASN A 82 31.85 4.00 5.56
C ASN A 82 31.77 5.10 4.50
N SER A 83 32.82 5.26 3.69
CA SER A 83 32.87 6.25 2.60
C SER A 83 31.99 5.88 1.40
N ASN A 84 31.66 4.60 1.23
CA ASN A 84 30.69 4.12 0.27
C ASN A 84 29.27 4.29 0.82
N GLU A 85 28.55 5.24 0.24
CA GLU A 85 27.19 5.63 0.66
C GLU A 85 26.20 4.46 0.65
N ASN A 86 26.30 3.52 -0.31
CA ASN A 86 25.41 2.35 -0.36
C ASN A 86 25.62 1.41 0.82
N ILE A 87 26.87 1.24 1.26
CA ILE A 87 27.24 0.39 2.40
C ILE A 87 26.83 1.10 3.69
N GLN A 88 27.14 2.40 3.79
CA GLN A 88 26.75 3.23 4.91
C GLN A 88 25.23 3.21 5.12
N ASN A 89 24.44 3.47 4.07
CA ASN A 89 22.97 3.52 4.14
C ASN A 89 22.36 2.22 4.67
N ARG A 90 22.84 1.06 4.19
CA ARG A 90 22.38 -0.24 4.70
C ARG A 90 22.81 -0.48 6.14
N ALA A 91 24.04 -0.15 6.48
CA ALA A 91 24.53 -0.26 7.86
C ALA A 91 23.75 0.63 8.84
N LEU A 92 23.40 1.86 8.43
CA LEU A 92 22.58 2.78 9.22
C LEU A 92 21.18 2.23 9.46
N ARG A 93 20.56 1.64 8.42
CA ARG A 93 19.27 0.96 8.56
C ARG A 93 19.33 -0.20 9.55
N VAL A 94 20.32 -1.08 9.40
CA VAL A 94 20.54 -2.22 10.33
C VAL A 94 20.80 -1.73 11.76
N ALA A 95 21.63 -0.71 11.94
CA ALA A 95 21.94 -0.15 13.26
C ALA A 95 20.70 0.45 13.94
N ALA A 96 19.89 1.19 13.18
CA ALA A 96 18.67 1.81 13.69
C ALA A 96 17.59 0.79 14.07
N GLN A 97 17.31 -0.18 13.19
CA GLN A 97 16.28 -1.18 13.44
C GLN A 97 16.72 -2.23 14.49
N GLY A 98 17.98 -2.63 14.45
CA GLY A 98 18.59 -3.54 15.44
C GLY A 98 18.86 -2.91 16.81
N LYS A 99 18.79 -1.58 16.90
CA LYS A 99 19.14 -0.77 18.07
C LYS A 99 20.56 -1.06 18.57
N SER A 100 21.53 -1.08 17.65
CA SER A 100 22.94 -1.31 18.00
C SER A 100 23.53 -0.06 18.65
N GLU A 101 23.65 -0.05 19.99
CA GLU A 101 24.13 1.10 20.75
C GLU A 101 25.52 1.57 20.29
N GLN A 102 26.44 0.62 20.07
CA GLN A 102 27.81 0.94 19.66
C GLN A 102 27.85 1.63 18.29
N ALA A 103 27.12 1.10 17.31
CA ALA A 103 27.08 1.66 15.97
C ALA A 103 26.35 3.02 15.94
N LEU A 104 25.22 3.13 16.65
CA LEU A 104 24.46 4.37 16.75
C LEU A 104 25.27 5.48 17.43
N LYS A 105 25.98 5.16 18.52
CA LYS A 105 26.90 6.10 19.17
C LYS A 105 28.02 6.52 18.24
N ARG A 106 28.66 5.57 17.55
CA ARG A 106 29.72 5.86 16.58
C ARG A 106 29.25 6.78 15.46
N PHE A 107 28.04 6.57 14.95
CA PHE A 107 27.44 7.44 13.96
C PHE A 107 27.08 8.81 14.52
N ALA A 108 26.49 8.90 15.71
CA ALA A 108 26.18 10.17 16.37
C ALA A 108 27.46 11.01 16.60
N ASP A 109 28.53 10.38 17.08
CA ASP A 109 29.85 10.98 17.34
C ASP A 109 30.57 11.45 16.06
N SER A 110 30.18 10.93 14.88
CA SER A 110 30.73 11.40 13.60
C SER A 110 30.34 12.85 13.25
N GLY A 111 29.35 13.42 13.96
CA GLY A 111 28.84 14.75 13.68
C GLY A 111 27.92 14.85 12.46
N TRP A 112 27.49 13.72 11.87
CA TRP A 112 26.55 13.69 10.74
C TRP A 112 25.31 14.56 10.98
N THR A 113 24.98 15.44 10.02
CA THR A 113 23.77 16.25 10.03
C THR A 113 23.17 16.24 8.63
N VAL A 114 21.85 16.44 8.54
CA VAL A 114 21.18 16.61 7.26
C VAL A 114 21.74 17.84 6.54
N ALA A 115 22.07 17.68 5.26
CA ALA A 115 22.53 18.74 4.38
C ALA A 115 21.88 18.61 2.99
N GLY A 116 21.66 19.73 2.30
CA GLY A 116 20.92 19.77 1.03
C GLY A 116 21.58 19.02 -0.14
N GLU A 117 22.89 18.77 -0.08
CA GLU A 117 23.66 18.08 -1.12
C GLU A 117 23.63 16.54 -0.99
N GLN A 118 23.16 16.02 0.15
CA GLN A 118 23.13 14.58 0.40
C GLN A 118 22.08 13.88 -0.47
N SER A 119 22.37 12.62 -0.85
CA SER A 119 21.37 11.77 -1.51
C SER A 119 20.14 11.59 -0.61
N ARG A 120 19.00 11.30 -1.23
CA ARG A 120 17.76 11.02 -0.51
C ARG A 120 17.92 9.88 0.49
N GLU A 121 18.58 8.81 0.10
CA GLU A 121 18.75 7.63 0.95
C GLU A 121 19.61 7.93 2.17
N ASN A 122 20.68 8.70 2.00
CA ASN A 122 21.54 9.11 3.11
C ASN A 122 20.82 10.02 4.08
N ARG A 123 20.05 11.01 3.58
CA ARG A 123 19.18 11.83 4.44
C ARG A 123 18.19 10.97 5.23
N ALA A 124 17.55 10.00 4.56
CA ALA A 124 16.57 9.12 5.17
C ALA A 124 17.19 8.22 6.25
N TYR A 125 18.20 7.43 5.89
CA TYR A 125 18.79 6.44 6.79
C TYR A 125 19.66 7.08 7.88
N GLY A 126 20.33 8.20 7.58
CA GLY A 126 21.00 9.01 8.59
C GLY A 126 20.02 9.60 9.61
N SER A 127 18.88 10.14 9.16
CA SER A 127 17.83 10.62 10.06
C SER A 127 17.18 9.49 10.87
N LEU A 128 17.00 8.31 10.27
CA LEU A 128 16.51 7.12 10.97
C LEU A 128 17.48 6.65 12.05
N ALA A 129 18.79 6.64 11.75
CA ALA A 129 19.82 6.32 12.71
C ALA A 129 19.92 7.35 13.84
N LEU A 130 19.87 8.65 13.55
CA LEU A 130 19.80 9.69 14.60
C LEU A 130 18.55 9.54 15.46
N SER A 131 17.41 9.22 14.85
CA SER A 131 16.15 8.96 15.57
C SER A 131 16.30 7.78 16.53
N SER A 132 16.86 6.66 16.08
CA SER A 132 17.12 5.53 16.96
C SER A 132 18.20 5.83 18.01
N ALA A 133 19.23 6.60 17.67
CA ALA A 133 20.28 7.00 18.59
C ALA A 133 19.73 7.89 19.71
N ALA A 134 18.82 8.82 19.38
CA ALA A 134 18.16 9.67 20.36
C ALA A 134 17.44 8.85 21.44
N ASP A 135 16.76 7.77 21.03
CA ASP A 135 16.04 6.88 21.93
C ASP A 135 17.00 5.96 22.72
N VAL A 136 17.99 5.35 22.06
CA VAL A 136 18.91 4.40 22.70
C VAL A 136 19.90 5.10 23.65
N LEU A 137 20.40 6.27 23.26
CA LEU A 137 21.38 7.05 24.04
C LEU A 137 20.72 8.04 25.00
N ASN A 138 19.39 8.15 24.98
CA ASN A 138 18.61 9.14 25.73
C ASN A 138 19.06 10.59 25.47
N ASP A 139 19.34 10.92 24.21
CA ASP A 139 19.77 12.25 23.77
C ASP A 139 18.83 12.80 22.68
N PRO A 140 17.75 13.49 23.04
CA PRO A 140 16.80 14.04 22.08
C PRO A 140 17.40 15.16 21.20
N SER A 141 18.54 15.76 21.58
CA SER A 141 19.18 16.82 20.78
C SER A 141 19.70 16.30 19.44
N LEU A 142 19.95 14.99 19.32
CA LEU A 142 20.31 14.35 18.06
C LEU A 142 19.25 14.52 16.97
N LEU A 143 17.98 14.72 17.34
CA LEU A 143 16.89 14.92 16.39
C LEU A 143 16.95 16.29 15.70
N ASP A 144 17.65 17.27 16.28
CA ASP A 144 17.85 18.59 15.64
C ASP A 144 18.79 18.52 14.42
N ARG A 145 19.54 17.41 14.28
CA ARG A 145 20.42 17.11 13.14
C ARG A 145 19.73 16.33 12.01
N ALA A 146 18.53 15.83 12.25
CA ALA A 146 17.81 14.96 11.31
C ALA A 146 16.94 15.77 10.33
N ASP A 147 16.63 15.17 9.17
CA ASP A 147 15.66 15.73 8.22
C ASP A 147 14.27 15.82 8.88
N PRO A 148 13.55 16.96 8.82
CA PRO A 148 12.23 17.13 9.43
C PRO A 148 11.20 16.08 9.00
N GLU A 149 11.36 15.46 7.83
CA GLU A 149 10.50 14.39 7.38
C GLU A 149 10.45 13.21 8.40
N ILE A 150 11.50 13.03 9.22
CA ILE A 150 11.63 11.92 10.19
C ILE A 150 10.51 11.91 11.23
N TRP A 151 9.91 13.08 11.50
CA TRP A 151 8.85 13.20 12.50
C TRP A 151 7.59 12.42 12.11
N GLY A 152 7.34 12.22 10.81
CA GLY A 152 6.26 11.35 10.34
C GLY A 152 6.51 9.89 10.70
N TRP A 153 7.75 9.42 10.51
CA TRP A 153 8.16 8.08 10.92
C TRP A 153 8.09 7.92 12.45
N ARG A 154 8.65 8.89 13.21
CA ARG A 154 8.64 8.84 14.68
C ARG A 154 7.23 8.87 15.27
N LEU A 155 6.30 9.64 14.70
CA LEU A 155 4.91 9.66 15.16
C LEU A 155 4.25 8.26 15.11
N LYS A 156 4.66 7.43 14.14
CA LYS A 156 4.16 6.05 14.00
C LYS A 156 4.86 5.06 14.93
N HIS A 157 6.18 5.22 15.13
CA HIS A 157 7.03 4.15 15.64
C HIS A 157 7.72 4.45 16.98
N ALA A 158 7.94 5.71 17.31
CA ALA A 158 8.67 6.11 18.51
C ALA A 158 7.75 6.31 19.72
N GLU A 159 8.36 6.26 20.90
CA GLU A 159 7.73 6.72 22.14
C GLU A 159 7.62 8.26 22.16
N GLY A 160 6.78 8.81 23.03
CA GLY A 160 6.60 10.27 23.10
C GLY A 160 5.86 10.86 21.89
N LYS A 161 4.70 10.29 21.55
CA LYS A 161 3.90 10.68 20.38
C LYS A 161 3.53 12.17 20.34
N GLU A 162 3.42 12.85 21.49
CA GLU A 162 3.04 14.26 21.54
C GLU A 162 4.10 15.19 20.92
N LEU A 163 5.38 14.99 21.25
CA LEU A 163 6.48 15.76 20.63
C LEU A 163 6.54 15.49 19.13
N SER A 164 6.46 14.21 18.75
CA SER A 164 6.48 13.80 17.34
C SER A 164 5.28 14.37 16.57
N ALA A 165 4.09 14.39 17.16
CA ALA A 165 2.90 14.99 16.57
C ALA A 165 3.08 16.51 16.38
N ASN A 166 3.61 17.22 17.37
CA ASN A 166 3.86 18.66 17.27
C ASN A 166 4.87 19.01 16.17
N LYS A 167 5.96 18.26 16.07
CA LYS A 167 7.01 18.48 15.05
C LYS A 167 6.55 18.05 13.66
N PHE A 168 5.86 16.91 13.54
CA PHE A 168 5.29 16.47 12.27
C PHE A 168 4.17 17.41 11.79
N HIS A 169 3.37 17.98 12.69
CA HIS A 169 2.39 19.02 12.36
C HIS A 169 3.05 20.25 11.73
N ALA A 170 4.16 20.72 12.29
CA ALA A 170 4.91 21.84 11.73
C ALA A 170 5.45 21.50 10.34
N TYR A 171 6.03 20.30 10.17
CA TYR A 171 6.50 19.82 8.87
C TYR A 171 5.35 19.72 7.84
N LEU A 172 4.22 19.08 8.18
CA LEU A 172 3.06 19.00 7.29
C LEU A 172 2.57 20.38 6.87
N ARG A 173 2.50 21.34 7.82
CA ARG A 173 2.12 22.72 7.52
C ARG A 173 3.08 23.37 6.54
N GLU A 174 4.39 23.24 6.73
CA GLU A 174 5.40 23.76 5.80
C GLU A 174 5.23 23.16 4.41
N GLN A 175 4.97 21.85 4.31
CA GLN A 175 4.79 21.15 3.04
C GLN A 175 3.50 21.57 2.31
N VAL A 176 2.42 21.85 3.05
CA VAL A 176 1.20 22.42 2.49
C VAL A 176 1.46 23.84 1.98
N LEU A 177 2.13 24.69 2.76
CA LEU A 177 2.42 26.07 2.39
C LEU A 177 3.45 26.20 1.25
N ASP A 178 4.32 25.20 1.03
CA ASP A 178 5.25 25.19 -0.10
C ASP A 178 4.52 25.14 -1.45
N ILE A 179 3.21 24.83 -1.49
CA ILE A 179 2.40 24.94 -2.70
C ILE A 179 2.36 26.36 -3.28
N ASP A 180 2.66 27.39 -2.49
CA ASP A 180 2.70 28.79 -2.92
C ASP A 180 4.08 29.28 -3.34
N ARG A 181 5.11 28.44 -3.18
CA ARG A 181 6.50 28.79 -3.51
C ARG A 181 6.67 29.16 -4.99
N LYS A 182 7.24 30.33 -5.26
CA LYS A 182 7.58 30.76 -6.61
C LYS A 182 8.91 30.13 -7.08
N GLY A 183 9.01 29.83 -8.37
CA GLY A 183 10.24 29.37 -9.03
C GLY A 183 10.27 27.87 -9.36
N SER A 184 11.43 27.40 -9.81
CA SER A 184 11.64 25.98 -10.11
C SER A 184 11.51 25.16 -8.84
N ARG A 185 10.79 24.04 -8.94
CA ARG A 185 10.63 23.07 -7.86
C ARG A 185 11.30 21.78 -8.26
N THR A 186 12.12 21.27 -7.37
CA THR A 186 12.45 19.84 -7.41
C THR A 186 11.32 19.16 -6.65
N TYR A 187 10.58 18.28 -7.32
CA TYR A 187 9.51 17.54 -6.66
C TYR A 187 10.11 16.73 -5.51
N PRO A 188 9.67 16.96 -4.26
CA PRO A 188 10.20 16.22 -3.13
C PRO A 188 9.75 14.77 -3.29
N SER A 189 10.71 13.86 -3.44
CA SER A 189 10.43 12.45 -3.23
C SER A 189 10.67 12.14 -1.77
N HIS A 190 9.60 11.86 -1.04
CA HIS A 190 9.64 11.51 0.37
C HIS A 190 10.26 10.12 0.57
N ALA A 191 11.09 9.99 1.60
CA ALA A 191 11.70 8.72 1.95
C ALA A 191 10.71 7.74 2.60
N TRP A 192 9.66 8.27 3.24
CA TRP A 192 8.66 7.47 3.94
C TRP A 192 7.24 7.75 3.45
N THR A 193 6.36 6.75 3.65
CA THR A 193 4.93 6.93 3.46
C THR A 193 4.32 7.62 4.67
N HIS A 194 3.71 8.79 4.44
CA HIS A 194 3.19 9.66 5.50
C HIS A 194 1.72 9.42 5.83
N LYS A 195 0.96 8.69 5.00
CA LYS A 195 -0.47 8.39 5.19
C LYS A 195 -0.87 8.05 6.63
N ALA A 196 -0.19 7.09 7.27
CA ALA A 196 -0.50 6.69 8.64
C ALA A 196 -0.12 7.76 9.68
N ALA A 197 0.95 8.52 9.43
CA ALA A 197 1.36 9.61 10.32
C ALA A 197 0.37 10.79 10.24
N VAL A 198 -0.10 11.13 9.05
CA VAL A 198 -1.12 12.17 8.85
C VAL A 198 -2.43 11.78 9.52
N LYS A 199 -2.84 10.51 9.42
CA LYS A 199 -4.00 9.99 10.14
C LYS A 199 -3.86 10.13 11.66
N LEU A 200 -2.75 9.66 12.23
CA LEU A 200 -2.48 9.81 13.66
C LEU A 200 -2.45 11.29 14.09
N LEU A 201 -1.94 12.18 13.23
CA LEU A 201 -1.91 13.61 13.50
C LEU A 201 -3.33 14.21 13.54
N VAL A 202 -4.22 13.85 12.61
CA VAL A 202 -5.63 14.27 12.64
C VAL A 202 -6.28 13.77 13.94
N GLU A 203 -6.12 12.50 14.30
CA GLU A 203 -6.68 11.91 15.53
C GLU A 203 -6.17 12.62 16.81
N MET A 204 -4.91 13.06 16.83
CA MET A 204 -4.29 13.65 18.02
C MET A 204 -4.40 15.17 18.11
N GLN A 205 -4.43 15.87 16.97
CA GLN A 205 -4.29 17.33 16.89
C GLN A 205 -5.31 17.99 15.95
N GLU A 206 -6.48 17.36 15.75
CA GLU A 206 -7.56 17.84 14.87
C GLU A 206 -7.75 19.37 14.95
N LYS A 207 -8.07 19.89 16.13
CA LYS A 207 -8.33 21.32 16.33
C LYS A 207 -7.16 22.18 15.85
N LYS A 208 -5.94 21.86 16.27
CA LYS A 208 -4.73 22.63 15.96
C LYS A 208 -4.41 22.61 14.45
N LEU A 209 -4.71 21.48 13.78
CA LEU A 209 -4.60 21.34 12.34
C LEU A 209 -5.63 22.22 11.63
N LEU A 210 -6.90 22.10 12.00
CA LEU A 210 -8.00 22.85 11.38
C LEU A 210 -7.90 24.36 11.61
N ASP A 211 -7.37 24.80 12.76
CA ASP A 211 -7.20 26.22 13.11
C ASP A 211 -6.44 27.03 12.03
N TRP A 212 -5.49 26.42 11.32
CA TRP A 212 -4.78 27.07 10.21
C TRP A 212 -5.17 26.50 8.84
N PHE A 213 -5.54 25.22 8.77
CA PHE A 213 -5.81 24.55 7.50
C PHE A 213 -7.14 24.99 6.90
N THR A 214 -8.18 25.20 7.72
CA THR A 214 -9.50 25.62 7.24
C THR A 214 -9.45 27.00 6.55
N PRO A 215 -8.86 28.05 7.16
CA PRO A 215 -8.67 29.34 6.48
C PRO A 215 -7.82 29.22 5.21
N TRP A 216 -6.73 28.45 5.27
CA TRP A 216 -5.89 28.21 4.09
C TRP A 216 -6.70 27.57 2.95
N LEU A 217 -7.56 26.61 3.25
CA LEU A 217 -8.41 25.94 2.27
C LEU A 217 -9.47 26.87 1.66
N ASP A 218 -9.96 27.84 2.43
CA ASP A 218 -10.87 28.89 1.96
C ASP A 218 -10.18 29.88 1.01
N GLU A 219 -8.94 30.26 1.31
CA GLU A 219 -8.14 31.17 0.46
C GLU A 219 -7.75 30.53 -0.88
N HIS A 220 -7.61 29.21 -0.94
CA HIS A 220 -7.17 28.48 -2.12
C HIS A 220 -8.34 27.90 -2.89
N GLU A 221 -9.07 28.72 -3.65
CA GLU A 221 -10.23 28.27 -4.44
C GLU A 221 -9.89 27.05 -5.31
N LYS A 222 -8.72 27.08 -5.98
CA LYS A 222 -8.19 26.01 -6.83
C LYS A 222 -6.79 25.61 -6.42
N LEU A 223 -6.47 24.33 -6.59
CA LEU A 223 -5.11 23.83 -6.45
C LEU A 223 -4.43 23.70 -7.81
N PRO A 224 -3.12 23.97 -7.90
CA PRO A 224 -2.36 23.71 -9.11
C PRO A 224 -2.32 22.20 -9.41
N SER A 225 -2.22 21.84 -10.68
CA SER A 225 -2.22 20.42 -11.13
C SER A 225 -1.09 19.59 -10.52
N PHE A 226 0.01 20.22 -10.08
CA PHE A 226 1.09 19.51 -9.43
C PHE A 226 0.77 19.04 -8.01
N ALA A 227 -0.31 19.54 -7.39
CA ALA A 227 -0.77 19.11 -6.06
C ALA A 227 -1.15 17.62 -6.01
N VAL A 228 -1.44 17.01 -7.17
CA VAL A 228 -1.82 15.59 -7.27
C VAL A 228 -0.68 14.67 -7.69
N PHE A 229 0.54 15.19 -7.90
CA PHE A 229 1.66 14.40 -8.43
C PHE A 229 2.15 13.37 -7.40
N GLU A 230 2.22 13.76 -6.12
CA GLU A 230 2.62 12.90 -5.01
C GLU A 230 1.46 12.68 -4.04
N PRO A 231 1.42 11.56 -3.29
CA PRO A 231 0.40 11.36 -2.25
C PRO A 231 0.48 12.41 -1.13
N PHE A 232 1.69 12.72 -0.67
CA PHE A 232 1.89 13.68 0.41
C PHE A 232 2.21 15.08 -0.16
N PRO A 233 1.69 16.17 0.43
CA PRO A 233 0.86 16.21 1.64
C PRO A 233 -0.65 16.07 1.38
N PHE A 234 -1.15 16.50 0.23
CA PHE A 234 -2.58 16.78 0.05
C PHE A 234 -3.47 15.54 -0.04
N ASN A 235 -3.07 14.49 -0.76
CA ASN A 235 -3.89 13.30 -0.90
C ASN A 235 -3.92 12.51 0.43
N ASP A 236 -2.78 12.37 1.10
CA ASP A 236 -2.70 11.77 2.44
C ASP A 236 -3.53 12.55 3.47
N LEU A 237 -3.53 13.89 3.41
CA LEU A 237 -4.37 14.74 4.26
C LEU A 237 -5.87 14.64 3.94
N ALA A 238 -6.25 14.63 2.66
CA ALA A 238 -7.63 14.41 2.25
C ALA A 238 -8.16 13.07 2.76
N TRP A 239 -7.39 11.99 2.60
CA TRP A 239 -7.71 10.67 3.15
C TRP A 239 -7.93 10.73 4.66
N ALA A 240 -7.00 11.32 5.41
CA ALA A 240 -7.07 11.37 6.86
C ALA A 240 -8.29 12.14 7.36
N LEU A 241 -8.58 13.30 6.76
CA LEU A 241 -9.74 14.14 7.12
C LEU A 241 -11.07 13.45 6.75
N ILE A 242 -11.15 12.85 5.55
CA ILE A 242 -12.34 12.10 5.11
C ILE A 242 -12.59 10.90 6.02
N GLU A 243 -11.58 10.07 6.31
CA GLU A 243 -11.74 8.92 7.21
C GLU A 243 -12.12 9.34 8.64
N ALA A 244 -11.76 10.55 9.07
CA ALA A 244 -12.19 11.14 10.33
C ALA A 244 -13.60 11.74 10.29
N GLY A 245 -14.22 11.86 9.10
CA GLY A 245 -15.55 12.42 8.92
C GLY A 245 -15.59 13.95 8.93
N LEU A 246 -14.46 14.60 8.65
CA LEU A 246 -14.30 16.05 8.69
C LEU A 246 -14.64 16.69 7.33
N PRO A 247 -15.46 17.76 7.29
CA PRO A 247 -15.91 18.39 6.05
C PRO A 247 -14.76 19.01 5.24
N GLU A 248 -13.66 19.42 5.89
CA GLU A 248 -12.45 19.91 5.22
C GLU A 248 -11.83 18.85 4.29
N GLY A 249 -11.97 17.56 4.62
CA GLY A 249 -11.49 16.48 3.77
C GLY A 249 -12.20 16.46 2.41
N GLU A 250 -13.51 16.67 2.42
CA GLU A 250 -14.35 16.71 1.21
C GLU A 250 -14.08 17.97 0.39
N ARG A 251 -13.93 19.11 1.07
CA ARG A 251 -13.56 20.39 0.43
C ARG A 251 -12.19 20.29 -0.26
N LEU A 252 -11.21 19.67 0.40
CA LEU A 252 -9.89 19.42 -0.18
C LEU A 252 -9.98 18.43 -1.36
N TRP A 253 -10.72 17.33 -1.19
CA TRP A 253 -10.93 16.33 -2.25
C TRP A 253 -11.53 16.95 -3.52
N LYS A 254 -12.58 17.78 -3.43
CA LYS A 254 -13.16 18.47 -4.59
C LYS A 254 -12.11 19.27 -5.37
N LYS A 255 -11.25 20.01 -4.66
CA LYS A 255 -10.16 20.79 -5.27
C LYS A 255 -9.09 19.91 -5.91
N LEU A 256 -8.78 18.75 -5.30
CA LEU A 256 -7.85 17.78 -5.87
C LEU A 256 -8.42 17.13 -7.14
N VAL A 257 -9.70 16.78 -7.17
CA VAL A 257 -10.38 16.23 -8.37
C VAL A 257 -10.36 17.26 -9.50
N GLU A 258 -10.62 18.54 -9.21
CA GLU A 258 -10.51 19.61 -10.19
C GLU A 258 -9.08 19.78 -10.71
N ALA A 259 -8.09 19.80 -9.82
CA ALA A 259 -6.67 19.90 -10.19
C ALA A 259 -6.23 18.70 -11.06
N GLU A 260 -6.72 17.50 -10.75
CA GLU A 260 -6.45 16.29 -11.52
C GLU A 260 -7.10 16.36 -12.90
N ARG A 261 -8.36 16.79 -13.02
CA ARG A 261 -9.09 16.92 -14.30
C ARG A 261 -8.28 17.71 -15.32
N HIS A 262 -7.63 18.80 -14.89
CA HIS A 262 -6.78 19.64 -15.73
C HIS A 262 -5.30 19.23 -15.77
N GLY A 263 -4.89 18.25 -14.95
CA GLY A 263 -3.53 17.75 -14.85
C GLY A 263 -3.20 16.60 -15.81
N ILE A 264 -1.91 16.37 -16.00
CA ILE A 264 -1.36 15.22 -16.75
C ILE A 264 -1.30 13.94 -15.90
N HIS A 265 -1.24 14.07 -14.58
CA HIS A 265 -1.22 12.93 -13.65
C HIS A 265 -2.66 12.60 -13.25
N LYS A 266 -3.02 11.32 -13.37
CA LYS A 266 -4.33 10.79 -12.97
C LYS A 266 -4.12 9.71 -11.90
N ARG A 267 -4.89 9.79 -10.83
CA ARG A 267 -4.87 8.90 -9.67
C ARG A 267 -6.23 8.22 -9.56
N SER A 268 -6.23 6.92 -9.78
CA SER A 268 -7.49 6.16 -9.83
C SER A 268 -8.21 6.08 -8.48
N ASP A 269 -7.53 6.34 -7.37
CA ASP A 269 -8.08 6.28 -6.01
C ASP A 269 -8.79 7.57 -5.57
N LEU A 270 -8.52 8.70 -6.25
CA LEU A 270 -9.05 10.00 -5.88
C LEU A 270 -10.58 10.06 -6.06
N ASP A 271 -11.09 9.55 -7.19
CA ASP A 271 -12.52 9.54 -7.52
C ASP A 271 -13.40 8.95 -6.40
N PHE A 272 -12.86 8.01 -5.62
CA PHE A 272 -13.64 7.17 -4.70
C PHE A 272 -13.41 7.49 -3.22
N MET A 273 -12.66 8.55 -2.89
CA MET A 273 -12.42 8.94 -1.50
C MET A 273 -13.70 9.15 -0.67
N PRO A 274 -14.77 9.83 -1.18
CA PRO A 274 -15.96 10.13 -0.37
C PRO A 274 -16.59 8.90 0.29
N LEU A 275 -16.50 7.71 -0.34
CA LEU A 275 -17.04 6.44 0.18
C LEU A 275 -16.52 6.08 1.58
N TYR A 276 -15.33 6.58 1.94
CA TYR A 276 -14.65 6.26 3.19
C TYR A 276 -15.00 7.21 4.34
N SER A 277 -15.75 8.29 4.07
CA SER A 277 -16.23 9.18 5.12
C SER A 277 -17.24 8.46 6.00
N PRO A 278 -17.05 8.35 7.33
CA PRO A 278 -18.05 7.77 8.21
C PRO A 278 -19.30 8.65 8.34
N SER A 279 -19.19 9.95 8.07
CA SER A 279 -20.28 10.93 8.19
C SER A 279 -21.34 10.79 7.09
N HIS A 280 -21.00 10.17 5.96
CA HIS A 280 -21.94 9.97 4.86
C HIS A 280 -22.75 8.68 5.04
N THR A 281 -24.07 8.86 5.07
CA THR A 281 -25.05 7.77 4.89
C THR A 281 -25.73 7.85 3.54
N ASP A 282 -25.74 9.03 2.91
CA ASP A 282 -26.23 9.31 1.58
C ASP A 282 -25.09 9.98 0.80
N PHE A 283 -24.86 9.53 -0.44
CA PHE A 283 -23.79 10.03 -1.30
C PHE A 283 -24.32 10.90 -2.44
N GLY A 284 -25.60 11.30 -2.45
CA GLY A 284 -26.22 11.98 -3.59
C GLY A 284 -25.43 13.16 -4.17
N GLU A 285 -24.81 14.01 -3.33
CA GLU A 285 -23.98 15.14 -3.80
C GLU A 285 -22.69 14.69 -4.53
N TYR A 286 -22.17 13.51 -4.17
CA TYR A 286 -20.93 12.94 -4.66
C TYR A 286 -21.13 11.87 -5.73
N GLU A 287 -22.34 11.29 -5.78
CA GLU A 287 -22.71 10.17 -6.61
C GLU A 287 -22.48 10.49 -8.08
N ASP A 288 -22.97 11.65 -8.55
CA ASP A 288 -22.80 12.08 -9.94
C ASP A 288 -21.32 12.13 -10.33
N ALA A 289 -20.46 12.73 -9.50
CA ALA A 289 -19.03 12.84 -9.77
C ALA A 289 -18.34 11.46 -9.81
N MET A 290 -18.70 10.54 -8.91
CA MET A 290 -18.17 9.17 -8.90
C MET A 290 -18.66 8.38 -10.13
N VAL A 291 -19.93 8.55 -10.50
CA VAL A 291 -20.61 7.84 -11.57
C VAL A 291 -20.12 8.30 -12.95
N GLU A 292 -19.89 9.60 -13.15
CA GLU A 292 -19.30 10.15 -14.36
C GLU A 292 -17.93 9.52 -14.69
N GLY A 293 -17.18 9.11 -13.67
CA GLY A 293 -15.88 8.45 -13.80
C GLY A 293 -15.95 6.98 -14.24
N LEU A 294 -17.13 6.36 -14.30
CA LEU A 294 -17.33 4.93 -14.61
C LEU A 294 -17.33 4.65 -16.11
N ILE A 295 -16.27 5.09 -16.79
CA ILE A 295 -16.13 5.06 -18.25
C ILE A 295 -15.55 3.75 -18.82
N SER A 296 -15.25 2.78 -17.96
CA SER A 296 -14.77 1.46 -18.36
C SER A 296 -15.17 0.39 -17.35
N ASP A 297 -15.16 -0.88 -17.77
CA ASP A 297 -15.38 -2.02 -16.89
C ASP A 297 -14.36 -2.04 -15.73
N GLY A 298 -13.12 -1.63 -16.01
CA GLY A 298 -12.08 -1.48 -14.99
C GLY A 298 -12.46 -0.46 -13.91
N LYS A 299 -12.99 0.70 -14.31
CA LYS A 299 -13.45 1.75 -13.37
C LYS A 299 -14.70 1.34 -12.60
N ILE A 300 -15.62 0.60 -13.22
CA ILE A 300 -16.79 0.02 -12.56
C ILE A 300 -16.36 -0.97 -11.47
N ARG A 301 -15.39 -1.84 -11.76
CA ARG A 301 -14.84 -2.77 -10.78
C ARG A 301 -14.10 -2.03 -9.66
N ASP A 302 -13.34 -0.99 -9.96
CA ASP A 302 -12.67 -0.18 -8.94
C ASP A 302 -13.69 0.51 -8.02
N PHE A 303 -14.80 1.02 -8.55
CA PHE A 303 -15.89 1.59 -7.74
C PHE A 303 -16.50 0.56 -6.79
N ALA A 304 -16.86 -0.63 -7.29
CA ALA A 304 -17.33 -1.73 -6.45
C ALA A 304 -16.28 -2.08 -5.39
N TRP A 305 -14.99 -2.12 -5.77
CA TRP A 305 -13.90 -2.38 -4.84
C TRP A 305 -13.80 -1.33 -3.73
N HIS A 306 -13.81 -0.04 -4.07
CA HIS A 306 -13.72 1.02 -3.07
C HIS A 306 -14.94 1.03 -2.14
N ALA A 307 -16.16 0.78 -2.65
CA ALA A 307 -17.37 0.68 -1.84
C ALA A 307 -17.30 -0.49 -0.84
N LEU A 308 -16.89 -1.68 -1.27
CA LEU A 308 -16.72 -2.84 -0.39
C LEU A 308 -15.61 -2.61 0.64
N LYS A 309 -14.49 -2.03 0.22
CA LYS A 309 -13.37 -1.70 1.12
C LYS A 309 -13.79 -0.68 2.19
N ALA A 310 -14.63 0.27 1.83
CA ALA A 310 -15.23 1.25 2.74
C ALA A 310 -16.42 0.68 3.55
N LYS A 311 -16.69 -0.63 3.48
CA LYS A 311 -17.78 -1.32 4.19
C LYS A 311 -19.17 -0.78 3.83
N ARG A 312 -19.36 -0.35 2.58
CA ARG A 312 -20.61 0.21 2.05
C ARG A 312 -21.46 -0.81 1.28
N SER A 313 -21.39 -2.10 1.62
CA SER A 313 -22.04 -3.18 0.87
C SER A 313 -23.56 -3.00 0.72
N ARG A 314 -24.26 -2.54 1.77
CA ARG A 314 -25.71 -2.30 1.72
C ARG A 314 -26.06 -1.13 0.79
N TRP A 315 -25.36 -0.01 0.93
CA TRP A 315 -25.56 1.14 0.03
C TRP A 315 -25.26 0.77 -1.43
N LEU A 316 -24.18 0.04 -1.67
CA LEU A 316 -23.84 -0.44 -3.03
C LEU A 316 -24.94 -1.35 -3.59
N ALA A 317 -25.51 -2.24 -2.77
CA ALA A 317 -26.61 -3.10 -3.17
C ALA A 317 -27.88 -2.30 -3.54
N GLU A 318 -28.20 -1.26 -2.77
CA GLU A 318 -29.32 -0.35 -3.07
C GLU A 318 -29.08 0.45 -4.36
N PHE A 319 -27.86 0.97 -4.55
CA PHE A 319 -27.45 1.65 -5.78
C PHE A 319 -27.57 0.74 -7.02
N ILE A 320 -27.04 -0.49 -6.91
CA ILE A 320 -27.14 -1.51 -7.97
C ILE A 320 -28.60 -1.82 -8.28
N GLU A 321 -29.44 -2.02 -7.25
CA GLU A 321 -30.85 -2.31 -7.43
C GLU A 321 -31.57 -1.19 -8.18
N ALA A 322 -31.33 0.07 -7.80
CA ALA A 322 -31.92 1.23 -8.46
C ALA A 322 -31.50 1.32 -9.94
N ASP A 323 -30.25 0.99 -10.25
CA ASP A 323 -29.74 0.98 -11.61
C ASP A 323 -30.30 -0.14 -12.48
N VAL A 324 -30.38 -1.37 -11.95
CA VAL A 324 -30.98 -2.50 -12.66
C VAL A 324 -32.46 -2.27 -12.95
N LYS A 325 -33.17 -1.55 -12.06
CA LYS A 325 -34.59 -1.22 -12.23
C LYS A 325 -34.85 0.05 -13.04
N SER A 326 -33.80 0.75 -13.49
CA SER A 326 -33.93 1.98 -14.26
C SER A 326 -34.50 1.70 -15.65
N GLU A 327 -35.24 2.65 -16.21
CA GLU A 327 -35.66 2.61 -17.63
C GLU A 327 -34.49 2.82 -18.60
N SER A 328 -33.36 3.36 -18.12
CA SER A 328 -32.17 3.59 -18.95
C SER A 328 -31.36 2.31 -19.13
N ALA A 329 -31.23 1.84 -20.38
CA ALA A 329 -30.39 0.68 -20.73
C ALA A 329 -28.95 0.82 -20.24
N PHE A 330 -28.39 2.04 -20.30
CA PHE A 330 -27.04 2.33 -19.78
C PHE A 330 -26.95 2.08 -18.27
N ARG A 331 -27.93 2.56 -17.51
CA ARG A 331 -27.99 2.33 -16.05
C ARG A 331 -28.21 0.86 -15.73
N GLN A 332 -29.07 0.17 -16.47
CA GLN A 332 -29.24 -1.28 -16.30
C GLN A 332 -27.93 -2.04 -16.53
N ALA A 333 -27.21 -1.74 -17.62
CA ALA A 333 -25.91 -2.34 -17.92
C ALA A 333 -24.90 -2.10 -16.79
N ARG A 334 -24.84 -0.86 -16.27
CA ARG A 334 -24.01 -0.50 -15.11
C ARG A 334 -24.38 -1.28 -13.86
N GLY A 335 -25.68 -1.36 -13.52
CA GLY A 335 -26.18 -2.10 -12.37
C GLY A 335 -25.79 -3.59 -12.45
N TRP A 336 -26.04 -4.25 -13.58
CA TRP A 336 -25.65 -5.65 -13.79
C TRP A 336 -24.13 -5.82 -13.69
N LYS A 337 -23.35 -4.99 -14.38
CA LYS A 337 -21.88 -5.08 -14.35
C LYS A 337 -21.31 -4.86 -12.96
N LEU A 338 -21.83 -3.89 -12.19
CA LEU A 338 -21.46 -3.67 -10.81
C LEU A 338 -21.75 -4.89 -9.95
N LEU A 339 -22.94 -5.49 -10.08
CA LEU A 339 -23.32 -6.70 -9.35
C LEU A 339 -22.35 -7.84 -9.64
N GLY A 340 -21.94 -8.01 -10.90
CA GLY A 340 -20.91 -8.97 -11.29
C GLY A 340 -19.53 -8.73 -10.67
N CYS A 341 -19.22 -7.49 -10.32
CA CYS A 341 -17.97 -7.06 -9.68
C CYS A 341 -18.00 -7.13 -8.14
N THR A 342 -19.11 -7.53 -7.52
CA THR A 342 -19.21 -7.64 -6.05
C THR A 342 -18.50 -8.88 -5.49
N ASP A 343 -18.31 -8.95 -4.16
CA ASP A 343 -17.79 -10.14 -3.47
C ASP A 343 -18.92 -11.08 -3.00
N ASN A 344 -18.58 -12.28 -2.55
CA ASN A 344 -19.50 -13.29 -2.01
C ASN A 344 -20.02 -12.91 -0.60
N GLU A 345 -20.65 -11.74 -0.47
CA GLU A 345 -21.37 -11.35 0.74
C GLU A 345 -22.87 -11.69 0.61
N PRO A 346 -23.56 -12.09 1.70
CA PRO A 346 -24.97 -12.50 1.64
C PRO A 346 -25.91 -11.47 1.00
N VAL A 347 -25.61 -10.17 1.16
CA VAL A 347 -26.41 -9.09 0.57
C VAL A 347 -26.46 -9.16 -0.97
N PHE A 348 -25.36 -9.55 -1.62
CA PHE A 348 -25.29 -9.62 -3.08
C PHE A 348 -25.86 -10.93 -3.62
N SER A 349 -25.68 -12.05 -2.90
CA SER A 349 -26.36 -13.31 -3.23
C SER A 349 -27.88 -13.17 -3.18
N GLU A 350 -28.39 -12.46 -2.16
CA GLU A 350 -29.81 -12.13 -2.07
C GLU A 350 -30.25 -11.20 -3.21
N LEU A 351 -29.42 -10.21 -3.55
CA LEU A 351 -29.72 -9.26 -4.62
C LEU A 351 -29.81 -9.94 -5.99
N TRP A 352 -28.92 -10.90 -6.30
CA TRP A 352 -29.02 -11.75 -7.50
C TRP A 352 -30.36 -12.48 -7.57
N ARG A 353 -30.81 -13.06 -6.46
CA ARG A 353 -32.11 -13.75 -6.38
C ARG A 353 -33.27 -12.78 -6.62
N LYS A 354 -33.23 -11.62 -5.96
CA LYS A 354 -34.26 -10.58 -6.05
C LYS A 354 -34.39 -9.99 -7.45
N LEU A 355 -33.27 -9.78 -8.15
CA LEU A 355 -33.25 -9.16 -9.47
C LEU A 355 -33.47 -10.14 -10.62
N LYS A 356 -33.59 -11.44 -10.36
CA LYS A 356 -33.77 -12.48 -11.39
C LYS A 356 -34.93 -12.19 -12.34
N GLU A 357 -36.04 -11.66 -11.84
CA GLU A 357 -37.23 -11.33 -12.64
C GLU A 357 -37.02 -10.11 -13.54
N HIS A 358 -36.05 -9.24 -13.22
CA HIS A 358 -35.70 -8.05 -13.99
C HIS A 358 -34.63 -8.35 -15.06
N ARG A 359 -34.19 -9.61 -15.17
CA ARG A 359 -33.13 -9.99 -16.10
C ARG A 359 -33.63 -9.85 -17.55
N PRO A 360 -32.92 -9.10 -18.41
CA PRO A 360 -33.21 -9.04 -19.83
C PRO A 360 -33.16 -10.44 -20.47
N GLN A 361 -34.14 -10.74 -21.32
CA GLN A 361 -34.25 -12.07 -21.94
C GLN A 361 -33.56 -12.17 -23.31
N LEU A 362 -33.21 -11.04 -23.92
CA LEU A 362 -32.61 -10.99 -25.26
C LEU A 362 -31.71 -9.74 -25.39
N GLY A 363 -30.84 -9.78 -26.40
CA GLY A 363 -30.00 -8.65 -26.81
C GLY A 363 -28.81 -8.39 -25.89
N TRP A 364 -28.10 -7.29 -26.16
CA TRP A 364 -26.86 -6.93 -25.50
C TRP A 364 -26.98 -6.85 -23.96
N LEU A 365 -28.07 -6.33 -23.41
CA LEU A 365 -28.26 -6.27 -21.96
C LEU A 365 -28.33 -7.65 -21.30
N LYS A 366 -28.85 -8.67 -22.01
CA LYS A 366 -28.79 -10.05 -21.53
C LYS A 366 -27.34 -10.52 -21.46
N ASP A 367 -26.55 -10.25 -22.49
CA ASP A 367 -25.14 -10.64 -22.53
C ASP A 367 -24.33 -9.98 -21.39
N VAL A 368 -24.64 -8.71 -21.08
CA VAL A 368 -24.07 -8.01 -19.91
C VAL A 368 -24.46 -8.70 -18.60
N ALA A 369 -25.73 -9.01 -18.40
CA ALA A 369 -26.20 -9.68 -17.19
C ALA A 369 -25.63 -11.10 -17.03
N ASP A 370 -25.56 -11.87 -18.12
CA ASP A 370 -24.98 -13.22 -18.15
C ASP A 370 -23.48 -13.19 -17.82
N THR A 371 -22.73 -12.28 -18.45
CA THR A 371 -21.30 -12.10 -18.18
C THR A 371 -21.06 -11.68 -16.73
N ALA A 372 -21.87 -10.76 -16.20
CA ALA A 372 -21.77 -10.32 -14.81
C ALA A 372 -22.03 -11.47 -13.82
N GLU A 373 -23.02 -12.32 -14.09
CA GLU A 373 -23.29 -13.49 -13.24
C GLU A 373 -22.13 -14.49 -13.27
N GLU A 374 -21.55 -14.74 -14.45
CA GLU A 374 -20.37 -15.58 -14.57
C GLU A 374 -19.19 -14.99 -13.78
N GLU A 375 -18.93 -13.69 -13.89
CA GLU A 375 -17.89 -13.00 -13.13
C GLU A 375 -18.10 -13.14 -11.62
N PHE A 376 -19.33 -12.96 -11.13
CA PHE A 376 -19.66 -13.14 -9.71
C PHE A 376 -19.41 -14.59 -9.25
N ASN A 377 -19.89 -15.56 -10.02
CA ASN A 377 -19.73 -16.99 -9.73
C ASN A 377 -18.25 -17.40 -9.74
N ARG A 378 -17.46 -16.88 -10.68
CA ARG A 378 -16.01 -17.14 -10.74
C ARG A 378 -15.29 -16.62 -9.50
N ASN A 379 -15.64 -15.46 -8.97
CA ASN A 379 -15.06 -14.99 -7.70
C ASN A 379 -15.49 -15.89 -6.53
N CYS A 380 -16.75 -16.33 -6.49
CA CYS A 380 -17.23 -17.28 -5.49
C CYS A 380 -16.45 -18.60 -5.55
N TRP A 381 -16.23 -19.15 -6.74
CA TRP A 381 -15.42 -20.37 -6.94
C TRP A 381 -13.96 -20.16 -6.58
N ALA A 382 -13.36 -19.04 -6.98
CA ALA A 382 -11.97 -18.71 -6.64
C ALA A 382 -11.76 -18.71 -5.11
N ARG A 383 -12.67 -18.07 -4.38
CA ARG A 383 -12.63 -18.02 -2.92
C ARG A 383 -12.83 -19.40 -2.28
N HIS A 384 -13.79 -20.17 -2.78
CA HIS A 384 -14.01 -21.55 -2.33
C HIS A 384 -12.75 -22.41 -2.50
N TRP A 385 -12.11 -22.34 -3.67
CA TRP A 385 -10.89 -23.09 -3.94
C TRP A 385 -9.69 -22.61 -3.14
N TYR A 386 -9.58 -21.31 -2.86
CA TYR A 386 -8.59 -20.79 -1.94
C TYR A 386 -8.79 -21.31 -0.52
N ASP A 387 -10.01 -21.21 0.04
CA ASP A 387 -10.28 -21.70 1.39
C ASP A 387 -10.03 -23.23 1.48
N THR A 388 -10.34 -23.99 0.42
CA THR A 388 -10.02 -25.43 0.33
C THR A 388 -8.52 -25.69 0.27
N HIS A 389 -7.77 -24.92 -0.53
CA HIS A 389 -6.31 -25.00 -0.64
C HIS A 389 -5.63 -24.79 0.72
N ILE A 390 -6.08 -23.79 1.47
CA ILE A 390 -5.55 -23.42 2.80
C ILE A 390 -5.95 -24.44 3.88
N ALA A 391 -7.16 -24.99 3.81
CA ALA A 391 -7.65 -25.96 4.79
C ALA A 391 -7.12 -27.39 4.57
N SER A 392 -6.57 -27.68 3.38
CA SER A 392 -6.10 -29.03 3.04
C SER A 392 -4.94 -29.48 3.94
N SER A 393 -5.06 -30.70 4.46
CA SER A 393 -3.97 -31.45 5.11
C SER A 393 -3.22 -32.37 4.16
N ASP A 394 -3.71 -32.53 2.93
CA ASP A 394 -3.10 -33.33 1.87
C ASP A 394 -2.48 -32.43 0.78
N VAL A 395 -1.29 -32.80 0.32
CA VAL A 395 -0.51 -32.04 -0.66
C VAL A 395 -1.20 -32.05 -2.02
N LEU A 396 -1.75 -33.20 -2.44
CA LEU A 396 -2.44 -33.31 -3.73
C LEU A 396 -3.73 -32.49 -3.74
N GLY A 397 -4.53 -32.57 -2.68
CA GLY A 397 -5.72 -31.74 -2.48
C GLY A 397 -5.39 -30.26 -2.49
N SER A 398 -4.35 -29.84 -1.77
CA SER A 398 -3.89 -28.46 -1.75
C SER A 398 -3.48 -27.98 -3.14
N TYR A 399 -2.71 -28.80 -3.88
CA TYR A 399 -2.28 -28.49 -5.24
C TYR A 399 -3.47 -28.38 -6.20
N THR A 400 -4.38 -29.35 -6.22
CA THR A 400 -5.55 -29.35 -7.11
C THR A 400 -6.45 -28.14 -6.84
N SER A 401 -6.73 -27.81 -5.57
CA SER A 401 -7.51 -26.63 -5.23
C SER A 401 -6.82 -25.34 -5.68
N PHE A 402 -5.49 -25.24 -5.57
CA PHE A 402 -4.76 -24.09 -6.11
C PHE A 402 -4.90 -23.99 -7.63
N GLN A 403 -4.78 -25.09 -8.37
CA GLN A 403 -4.96 -25.09 -9.83
C GLN A 403 -6.35 -24.59 -10.23
N LEU A 404 -7.40 -25.05 -9.55
CA LEU A 404 -8.77 -24.62 -9.79
C LEU A 404 -8.98 -23.14 -9.46
N MET A 405 -8.42 -22.67 -8.33
CA MET A 405 -8.43 -21.26 -7.95
C MET A 405 -7.82 -20.38 -9.05
N ARG A 406 -6.67 -20.76 -9.63
CA ARG A 406 -5.99 -19.98 -10.69
C ARG A 406 -6.87 -19.73 -11.91
N LEU A 407 -7.73 -20.68 -12.27
CA LEU A 407 -8.62 -20.56 -13.44
C LEU A 407 -9.72 -19.50 -13.20
N CYS A 408 -10.09 -19.28 -11.95
CA CYS A 408 -11.19 -18.40 -11.57
C CYS A 408 -10.71 -17.03 -11.05
N ILE A 409 -9.56 -16.96 -10.39
CA ILE A 409 -9.07 -15.78 -9.63
C ILE A 409 -9.00 -14.49 -10.47
N ASP A 410 -9.40 -13.37 -9.88
CA ASP A 410 -9.29 -12.03 -10.45
C ASP A 410 -8.84 -10.99 -9.41
N GLY A 411 -8.88 -9.70 -9.78
CA GLY A 411 -8.40 -8.60 -8.95
C GLY A 411 -9.10 -8.46 -7.60
N ARG A 412 -10.27 -9.07 -7.38
CA ARG A 412 -10.99 -9.07 -6.11
C ARG A 412 -10.33 -9.96 -5.05
N ALA A 413 -9.43 -10.86 -5.45
CA ALA A 413 -8.68 -11.71 -4.53
C ALA A 413 -7.96 -10.92 -3.42
N ARG A 414 -7.59 -9.65 -3.68
CA ARG A 414 -7.00 -8.73 -2.69
C ARG A 414 -7.86 -8.48 -1.44
N PHE A 415 -9.15 -8.80 -1.46
CA PHE A 415 -10.05 -8.67 -0.31
C PHE A 415 -9.96 -9.81 0.70
N TRP A 416 -9.89 -11.04 0.18
CA TRP A 416 -10.13 -12.24 0.98
C TRP A 416 -8.88 -13.10 1.14
N ILE A 417 -7.86 -12.92 0.30
CA ILE A 417 -6.55 -13.55 0.51
C ILE A 417 -5.82 -12.85 1.64
N LYS A 418 -5.47 -13.62 2.68
CA LYS A 418 -4.78 -13.13 3.86
C LYS A 418 -3.55 -13.98 4.12
N ARG A 419 -2.38 -13.33 4.25
CA ARG A 419 -1.12 -14.02 4.58
C ARG A 419 -1.23 -14.80 5.90
N SER A 420 -1.91 -14.25 6.90
CA SER A 420 -2.16 -14.93 8.18
C SER A 420 -2.94 -16.25 8.06
N LYS A 421 -3.81 -16.39 7.04
CA LYS A 421 -4.49 -17.67 6.75
C LYS A 421 -3.51 -18.71 6.20
N MET A 422 -2.55 -18.30 5.37
CA MET A 422 -1.51 -19.20 4.86
C MET A 422 -0.55 -19.65 5.97
N GLU A 423 -0.19 -18.74 6.87
CA GLU A 423 0.71 -19.02 8.00
C GLU A 423 0.09 -19.97 9.03
N SER A 424 -1.24 -20.01 9.12
CA SER A 424 -2.00 -20.93 9.96
C SER A 424 -2.45 -22.22 9.25
N ALA A 425 -2.15 -22.39 7.96
CA ALA A 425 -2.53 -23.57 7.20
C ALA A 425 -1.83 -24.85 7.72
N PRO A 426 -2.49 -26.03 7.68
CA PRO A 426 -1.85 -27.30 8.03
C PRO A 426 -0.57 -27.56 7.22
N LEU A 427 -0.58 -27.17 5.95
CA LEU A 427 0.55 -27.28 5.02
C LEU A 427 1.29 -25.95 4.81
N LYS A 428 1.40 -25.09 5.83
CA LYS A 428 2.04 -23.76 5.70
C LYS A 428 3.43 -23.77 5.05
N LYS A 429 4.23 -24.81 5.31
CA LYS A 429 5.58 -25.00 4.72
C LYS A 429 5.56 -25.24 3.20
N ILE A 430 4.39 -25.58 2.64
CA ILE A 430 4.17 -25.80 1.21
C ILE A 430 3.35 -24.65 0.64
N ALA A 431 2.25 -24.27 1.30
CA ALA A 431 1.31 -23.26 0.81
C ALA A 431 1.98 -21.89 0.58
N SER A 432 2.82 -21.42 1.51
CA SER A 432 3.47 -20.11 1.38
C SER A 432 4.52 -20.07 0.26
N PRO A 433 5.50 -21.00 0.20
CA PRO A 433 6.44 -21.04 -0.93
C PRO A 433 5.74 -21.26 -2.26
N TYR A 434 4.71 -22.11 -2.31
CA TYR A 434 3.98 -22.35 -3.54
C TYR A 434 3.22 -21.12 -4.03
N TRP A 435 2.63 -20.35 -3.11
CA TRP A 435 2.04 -19.05 -3.44
C TRP A 435 3.07 -18.08 -4.00
N GLN A 436 4.23 -17.95 -3.34
CA GLN A 436 5.32 -17.07 -3.78
C GLN A 436 5.84 -17.44 -5.18
N LEU A 437 6.11 -18.73 -5.43
CA LEU A 437 6.55 -19.24 -6.74
C LEU A 437 5.56 -18.92 -7.87
N ASN A 438 4.28 -18.81 -7.56
CA ASN A 438 3.24 -18.51 -8.54
C ASN A 438 2.78 -17.04 -8.49
N HIS A 439 3.36 -16.21 -7.63
CA HIS A 439 2.92 -14.83 -7.42
C HIS A 439 3.05 -14.00 -8.70
N GLU A 440 4.16 -14.13 -9.42
CA GLU A 440 4.36 -13.44 -10.70
C GLU A 440 3.34 -13.85 -11.75
N TYR A 441 3.11 -15.16 -11.88
CA TYR A 441 2.12 -15.70 -12.80
C TYR A 441 0.71 -15.21 -12.48
N LEU A 442 0.33 -15.23 -11.20
CA LEU A 442 -0.94 -14.67 -10.74
C LEU A 442 -1.03 -13.18 -11.09
N ASN A 443 0.02 -12.42 -10.82
CA ASN A 443 0.08 -11.00 -11.18
C ASN A 443 -0.02 -10.77 -12.69
N GLN A 444 0.56 -11.64 -13.53
CA GLN A 444 0.42 -11.56 -14.98
C GLN A 444 -1.03 -11.80 -15.42
N ILE A 445 -1.72 -12.81 -14.87
CA ILE A 445 -3.14 -13.04 -15.13
C ILE A 445 -3.96 -11.81 -14.75
N LEU A 446 -3.72 -11.26 -13.55
CA LEU A 446 -4.43 -10.08 -13.06
C LEU A 446 -4.17 -8.86 -13.95
N LYS A 447 -2.92 -8.62 -14.33
CA LYS A 447 -2.54 -7.52 -15.23
C LYS A 447 -3.21 -7.65 -16.59
N GLN A 448 -3.25 -8.85 -17.17
CA GLN A 448 -3.88 -9.08 -18.46
C GLN A 448 -5.39 -8.79 -18.41
N ARG A 449 -6.09 -9.31 -17.39
CA ARG A 449 -7.53 -9.01 -17.20
C ARG A 449 -7.78 -7.52 -17.00
N ASN A 450 -6.97 -6.86 -16.17
CA ASN A 450 -7.09 -5.42 -15.94
C ASN A 450 -6.84 -4.60 -17.20
N LYS A 451 -5.99 -5.08 -18.12
CA LYS A 451 -5.77 -4.43 -19.41
C LYS A 451 -7.01 -4.56 -20.30
N ASP A 452 -7.58 -5.75 -20.38
CA ASP A 452 -8.75 -6.02 -21.23
C ASP A 452 -9.99 -5.22 -20.78
N GLU A 453 -10.16 -5.03 -19.47
CA GLU A 453 -11.29 -4.27 -18.91
C GLU A 453 -11.13 -2.74 -19.02
N LYS A 454 -9.92 -2.23 -19.23
CA LYS A 454 -9.71 -0.79 -19.46
C LYS A 454 -10.18 -0.36 -20.84
N ASP A 455 -10.10 -1.27 -21.82
CA ASP A 455 -10.47 -1.05 -23.21
C ASP A 455 -11.93 -1.53 -23.48
N LYS A 456 -12.77 -1.69 -22.43
CA LYS A 456 -14.18 -2.09 -22.53
C LYS A 456 -15.09 -1.29 -21.62
N LEU A 457 -16.36 -1.16 -22.01
CA LEU A 457 -17.46 -0.68 -21.18
C LEU A 457 -18.68 -1.57 -21.41
N PHE A 458 -19.15 -2.22 -20.35
CA PHE A 458 -20.21 -3.22 -20.36
C PHE A 458 -19.93 -4.35 -21.37
N GLY A 459 -18.68 -4.83 -21.39
CA GLY A 459 -18.24 -5.90 -22.29
C GLY A 459 -17.98 -5.47 -23.74
N LEU A 460 -18.38 -4.26 -24.15
CA LEU A 460 -18.14 -3.73 -25.50
C LEU A 460 -16.80 -2.99 -25.57
N PRO A 461 -16.00 -3.15 -26.64
CA PRO A 461 -14.76 -2.41 -26.80
C PRO A 461 -14.98 -0.89 -26.81
N THR A 462 -14.19 -0.14 -26.04
CA THR A 462 -14.10 1.32 -26.09
C THR A 462 -12.91 1.73 -26.96
N MET A 463 -13.10 2.69 -27.87
CA MET A 463 -11.97 3.22 -28.65
C MET A 463 -11.11 4.12 -27.76
N ARG A 464 -9.78 3.96 -27.79
CA ARG A 464 -8.85 4.76 -26.98
C ARG A 464 -8.90 6.27 -27.21
N GLN A 465 -9.56 6.75 -28.27
CA GLN A 465 -9.59 8.15 -28.69
C GLN A 465 -10.99 8.78 -28.77
N THR A 466 -12.06 8.03 -28.50
CA THR A 466 -13.43 8.56 -28.49
C THR A 466 -14.12 8.05 -27.23
N GLN A 467 -14.32 8.95 -26.26
CA GLN A 467 -15.06 8.64 -25.04
C GLN A 467 -16.54 8.39 -25.36
N ALA A 468 -17.07 7.32 -24.76
CA ALA A 468 -18.45 6.80 -24.78
C ALA A 468 -18.94 6.10 -26.08
N PRO A 469 -19.71 5.00 -25.96
CA PRO A 469 -20.11 4.16 -27.08
C PRO A 469 -21.18 4.83 -27.95
N TRP A 470 -21.04 4.68 -29.26
CA TRP A 470 -22.07 4.99 -30.24
C TRP A 470 -23.18 3.92 -30.12
N PHE A 471 -24.31 4.28 -29.51
CA PHE A 471 -25.57 3.54 -29.63
C PHE A 471 -26.41 4.13 -30.76
#